data_AF-A0A2E8ZZ64-F1
#
_entry.id   AF-A0A2E8ZZ64-F1
#
_cell.length_a   1.000
_cell.length_b   1.000
_cell.length_c   1.000
_cell.angle_alpha   90.00
_cell.angle_beta   90.00
_cell.angle_gamma   90.00
#
_symmetry.space_group_name_H-M   'P 1'
#
loop_
_entity.id
_entity.type
_entity.pdbx_description
1 polymer ?
#
loop_
_entity_poly.entity_id
_entity_poly.type
_entity_poly.pdbx_seq_one_letter_code
_entity_poly.pdbx_strand_id
1 'polypeptide(L)'
;MKINLLIVLTLILVPIKSSADDRALPIFNNLVQFSASVDAYSEMCVKAFSSENAEEDLFDLIESFREIIRIDEQEVYKLRDKYFRIKKSTTSQLTQLGLKRKKSLCKKYLNIFERFDIKKQQKIDEIILIIDGKE
;
A
#
# COMPACT_ATOMS: atom_id res chain seq x y z
N MET A 1 -4.20 -21.26 -23.79
CA MET A 1 -3.34 -21.44 -22.61
C MET A 1 -4.10 -20.89 -21.40
N LYS A 2 -4.68 -21.75 -20.57
CA LYS A 2 -5.48 -21.34 -19.39
C LYS A 2 -4.52 -21.16 -18.22
N ILE A 3 -4.28 -19.92 -17.81
CA ILE A 3 -3.51 -19.63 -16.59
C ILE A 3 -4.40 -20.02 -15.41
N ASN A 4 -3.99 -21.07 -14.69
CA ASN A 4 -4.71 -21.60 -13.53
C ASN A 4 -4.79 -20.54 -12.43
N LEU A 5 -6.02 -20.25 -12.00
CA LEU A 5 -6.38 -19.33 -10.91
C LEU A 5 -5.63 -19.63 -9.59
N LEU A 6 -5.10 -20.86 -9.44
CA LEU A 6 -4.28 -21.32 -8.32
C LEU A 6 -2.92 -20.61 -8.20
N ILE A 7 -2.32 -20.12 -9.30
CA ILE A 7 -1.00 -19.46 -9.25
C ILE A 7 -1.10 -18.05 -8.66
N VAL A 8 -2.27 -17.41 -8.76
CA VAL A 8 -2.53 -16.08 -8.18
C VAL A 8 -2.80 -16.17 -6.67
N LEU A 9 -3.27 -17.32 -6.17
CA LEU A 9 -3.52 -17.52 -4.74
C LEU A 9 -2.27 -17.92 -3.93
N THR A 10 -1.27 -18.55 -4.54
CA THR A 10 -0.10 -19.08 -3.82
C THR A 10 0.95 -18.03 -3.47
N LEU A 11 0.89 -16.83 -4.04
CA LEU A 11 1.80 -15.72 -3.70
C LEU A 11 1.42 -14.99 -2.39
N ILE A 12 0.30 -15.36 -1.75
CA ILE A 12 -0.24 -14.69 -0.55
C ILE A 12 0.15 -15.46 0.74
N LEU A 13 0.81 -16.62 0.66
CA LEU A 13 0.97 -17.55 1.79
C LEU A 13 2.40 -18.06 1.99
N VAL A 14 3.38 -17.17 2.19
CA VAL A 14 4.69 -17.57 2.74
C VAL A 14 4.99 -16.75 3.99
N PRO A 15 5.02 -17.36 5.20
CA PRO A 15 5.50 -16.69 6.39
C PRO A 15 7.01 -16.93 6.53
N ILE A 16 7.80 -15.87 6.78
CA ILE A 16 9.18 -16.00 7.24
C ILE A 16 9.34 -15.07 8.45
N LYS A 17 9.72 -15.64 9.59
CA LYS A 17 9.93 -15.02 10.91
C LYS A 17 11.24 -14.22 10.96
N SER A 18 11.24 -13.02 11.57
CA SER A 18 11.87 -12.76 12.89
C SER A 18 11.68 -11.30 13.35
N SER A 19 10.79 -11.14 14.32
CA SER A 19 10.65 -10.12 15.37
C SER A 19 11.17 -8.67 15.18
N ALA A 20 10.41 -7.86 14.44
CA ALA A 20 9.87 -6.61 15.01
C ALA A 20 8.86 -6.97 16.13
N ASP A 21 8.14 -6.05 16.77
CA ASP A 21 6.89 -6.49 17.40
C ASP A 21 6.08 -7.20 16.29
N ASP A 22 5.93 -8.54 16.35
CA ASP A 22 5.53 -9.41 15.22
C ASP A 22 4.14 -9.01 14.67
N ARG A 23 3.44 -8.13 15.43
CA ARG A 23 2.16 -7.50 15.12
C ARG A 23 2.25 -6.21 14.30
N ALA A 24 3.33 -5.42 14.44
CA ALA A 24 3.47 -4.12 13.78
C ALA A 24 3.78 -4.27 12.28
N LEU A 25 4.75 -5.11 11.91
CA LEU A 25 5.17 -5.27 10.51
C LEU A 25 4.02 -5.63 9.54
N PRO A 26 3.05 -6.50 9.89
CA PRO A 26 1.84 -6.69 9.10
C PRO A 26 1.01 -5.41 8.87
N ILE A 27 0.93 -4.52 9.86
CA ILE A 27 0.20 -3.25 9.78
C ILE A 27 0.87 -2.32 8.77
N PHE A 28 2.19 -2.18 8.83
CA PHE A 28 2.98 -1.40 7.84
C PHE A 28 2.88 -1.97 6.43
N ASN A 29 2.91 -3.30 6.31
CA ASN A 29 2.71 -3.98 5.04
C ASN A 29 1.34 -3.66 4.40
N ASN A 30 0.30 -3.61 5.23
CA ASN A 30 -1.05 -3.26 4.80
C ASN A 30 -1.16 -1.77 4.47
N LEU A 31 -0.59 -0.90 5.30
CA LEU A 31 -0.51 0.54 5.04
C LEU A 31 0.11 0.81 3.67
N VAL A 32 1.31 0.29 3.42
CA VAL A 32 2.01 0.41 2.13
C VAL A 32 1.17 -0.13 0.98
N GLN A 33 0.50 -1.26 1.16
CA GLN A 33 -0.34 -1.84 0.12
C GLN A 33 -1.53 -0.94 -0.24
N PHE A 34 -2.21 -0.38 0.76
CA PHE A 34 -3.35 0.51 0.51
C PHE A 34 -2.89 1.84 -0.09
N SER A 35 -1.84 2.46 0.45
CA SER A 35 -1.26 3.70 -0.09
C SER A 35 -0.85 3.52 -1.55
N ALA A 36 -0.01 2.52 -1.87
CA ALA A 36 0.43 2.27 -3.24
C ALA A 36 -0.73 2.04 -4.23
N SER A 37 -1.81 1.39 -3.77
CA SER A 37 -3.00 1.16 -4.60
C SER A 37 -3.76 2.47 -4.86
N VAL A 38 -3.95 3.28 -3.81
CA VAL A 38 -4.59 4.61 -3.91
C VAL A 38 -3.76 5.53 -4.79
N ASP A 39 -2.45 5.57 -4.61
CA ASP A 39 -1.55 6.45 -5.36
C ASP A 39 -1.51 6.09 -6.84
N ALA A 40 -1.52 4.79 -7.18
CA ALA A 40 -1.66 4.34 -8.57
C ALA A 40 -2.97 4.82 -9.21
N TYR A 41 -4.08 4.79 -8.47
CA TYR A 41 -5.36 5.34 -8.95
C TYR A 41 -5.30 6.86 -9.08
N SER A 42 -4.80 7.55 -8.06
CA SER A 42 -4.73 9.01 -7.99
C SER A 42 -3.85 9.58 -9.10
N GLU A 43 -2.69 8.98 -9.38
CA GLU A 43 -1.83 9.33 -10.51
C GLU A 43 -2.57 9.23 -11.85
N MET A 44 -3.48 8.27 -11.98
CA MET A 44 -4.29 8.12 -13.19
C MET A 44 -5.54 9.00 -13.22
N CYS A 45 -6.12 9.38 -12.08
CA CYS A 45 -7.50 9.88 -12.04
C CYS A 45 -7.68 11.23 -11.37
N VAL A 46 -6.72 11.69 -10.57
CA VAL A 46 -6.75 12.97 -9.87
C VAL A 46 -5.85 13.95 -10.58
N LYS A 47 -6.37 15.14 -10.88
CA LYS A 47 -5.58 16.20 -11.50
C LYS A 47 -4.58 16.75 -10.47
N ALA A 48 -3.34 16.96 -10.89
CA ALA A 48 -2.25 17.50 -10.07
C ALA A 48 -1.84 16.62 -8.87
N PHE A 49 -2.10 15.31 -8.92
CA PHE A 49 -1.50 14.37 -7.97
C PHE A 49 0.01 14.26 -8.21
N SER A 50 0.82 14.44 -7.16
CA SER A 50 2.26 14.19 -7.19
C SER A 50 2.56 12.83 -6.57
N SER A 51 3.04 11.88 -7.39
CA SER A 51 3.39 10.57 -6.86
C SER A 51 4.67 10.58 -6.03
N GLU A 52 5.59 11.49 -6.32
CA GLU A 52 6.86 11.58 -5.59
C GLU A 52 6.60 12.05 -4.17
N ASN A 53 5.84 13.13 -4.01
CA ASN A 53 5.42 13.63 -2.70
C ASN A 53 4.61 12.57 -1.93
N ALA A 54 3.69 11.85 -2.58
CA ALA A 54 2.89 10.83 -1.89
C ALA A 54 3.75 9.65 -1.37
N GLU A 55 4.80 9.28 -2.11
CA GLU A 55 5.77 8.29 -1.63
C GLU A 55 6.59 8.84 -0.46
N GLU A 56 7.12 10.05 -0.60
CA GLU A 56 7.92 10.72 0.44
C GLU A 56 7.13 10.85 1.74
N ASP A 57 5.91 11.41 1.68
CA ASP A 57 5.00 11.56 2.81
C ASP A 57 4.73 10.23 3.52
N LEU A 58 4.54 9.14 2.77
CA LEU A 58 4.32 7.81 3.33
C LEU A 58 5.56 7.30 4.05
N PHE A 59 6.73 7.41 3.45
CA PHE A 59 7.95 6.87 4.04
C PHE A 59 8.50 7.74 5.16
N ASP A 60 8.29 9.05 5.14
CA ASP A 60 8.56 9.95 6.27
C ASP A 60 7.69 9.58 7.48
N LEU A 61 6.42 9.23 7.24
CA LEU A 61 5.53 8.73 8.29
C LEU A 61 6.04 7.39 8.86
N ILE A 62 6.46 6.45 8.00
CA ILE A 62 7.00 5.15 8.43
C ILE A 62 8.29 5.34 9.23
N GLU A 63 9.19 6.21 8.77
CA GLU A 63 10.43 6.55 9.46
C GLU A 63 10.15 7.21 10.83
N SER A 64 9.15 8.09 10.91
CA SER A 64 8.74 8.72 12.17
C SER A 64 8.28 7.71 13.22
N PHE A 65 7.78 6.56 12.80
CA PHE A 65 7.38 5.48 13.70
C PHE A 65 8.49 4.47 13.96
N ARG A 66 9.50 4.37 13.07
CA ARG A 66 10.54 3.34 13.08
C ARG A 66 11.15 3.08 14.46
N GLU A 67 11.55 4.14 15.16
CA GLU A 67 12.20 4.04 16.47
C GLU A 67 11.28 3.48 17.57
N ILE A 68 9.98 3.73 17.47
CA ILE A 68 8.99 3.37 18.49
C ILE A 68 8.61 1.89 18.40
N ILE A 69 8.47 1.38 17.18
CA ILE A 69 7.97 0.02 16.85
C ILE A 69 9.08 -0.93 16.41
N ARG A 70 10.34 -0.48 16.47
CA ARG A 70 11.55 -1.29 16.23
C ARG A 70 11.57 -1.97 14.86
N ILE A 71 11.16 -1.23 13.83
CA ILE A 71 11.36 -1.65 12.43
C ILE A 71 12.80 -1.26 12.05
N ASP A 72 13.55 -2.14 11.39
CA ASP A 72 14.91 -1.82 10.95
C ASP A 72 14.93 -1.18 9.53
N GLU A 73 16.07 -0.58 9.15
CA GLU A 73 16.23 0.06 7.84
C GLU A 73 16.05 -0.93 6.67
N GLN A 74 16.40 -2.20 6.86
CA GLN A 74 16.22 -3.22 5.84
C GLN A 74 14.74 -3.54 5.63
N GLU A 75 13.94 -3.51 6.70
CA GLU A 75 12.48 -3.64 6.62
C GLU A 75 11.84 -2.43 5.95
N VAL A 76 12.28 -1.20 6.26
CA VAL A 76 11.79 -0.01 5.55
C VAL A 76 12.12 -0.09 4.06
N TYR A 77 13.33 -0.52 3.70
CA TYR A 77 13.69 -0.75 2.30
C TYR A 77 12.77 -1.78 1.62
N LYS A 78 12.46 -2.89 2.30
CA LYS A 78 11.51 -3.91 1.79
C LYS A 78 10.10 -3.32 1.62
N LEU A 79 9.65 -2.48 2.54
CA LEU A 79 8.38 -1.77 2.44
C LEU A 79 8.37 -0.83 1.22
N ARG A 80 9.46 -0.13 0.94
CA ARG A 80 9.59 0.74 -0.25
C ARG A 80 9.61 -0.03 -1.56
N ASP A 81 10.35 -1.13 -1.64
CA ASP A 81 10.30 -2.04 -2.80
C ASP A 81 8.88 -2.60 -3.01
N LYS A 82 8.19 -2.98 -1.93
CA LYS A 82 6.79 -3.42 -1.99
C LYS A 82 5.86 -2.32 -2.52
N TYR A 83 5.99 -1.08 -2.05
CA TYR A 83 5.24 0.07 -2.54
C TYR A 83 5.34 0.18 -4.07
N PHE A 84 6.56 0.22 -4.62
CA PHE A 84 6.77 0.33 -6.06
C PHE A 84 6.19 -0.83 -6.85
N ARG A 85 6.33 -2.08 -6.35
CA ARG A 85 5.77 -3.27 -7.01
C ARG A 85 4.25 -3.21 -7.09
N ILE A 86 3.60 -2.84 -5.98
CA ILE A 86 2.13 -2.74 -5.90
C ILE A 86 1.64 -1.59 -6.77
N LYS A 87 2.26 -0.41 -6.68
CA LYS A 87 1.90 0.75 -7.50
C LYS A 87 2.00 0.41 -8.98
N LYS A 88 3.13 -0.15 -9.42
CA LYS A 88 3.34 -0.57 -10.82
C LYS A 88 2.31 -1.59 -11.29
N SER A 89 2.04 -2.62 -10.48
CA SER A 89 1.03 -3.65 -10.80
C SER A 89 -0.36 -3.04 -10.94
N THR A 90 -0.75 -2.19 -9.99
CA THR A 90 -2.06 -1.52 -9.97
C THR A 90 -2.21 -0.58 -11.17
N THR A 91 -1.20 0.24 -11.48
CA THR A 91 -1.19 1.12 -12.66
C THR A 91 -1.34 0.32 -13.95
N SER A 92 -0.68 -0.85 -14.05
CA SER A 92 -0.82 -1.76 -15.19
C SER A 92 -2.27 -2.27 -15.33
N GLN A 93 -2.86 -2.75 -14.23
CA GLN A 93 -4.25 -3.22 -14.22
C GLN A 93 -5.24 -2.11 -14.60
N LEU A 94 -5.10 -0.91 -14.02
CA LEU A 94 -5.94 0.25 -14.35
C LEU A 94 -5.76 0.70 -15.81
N THR A 95 -4.55 0.58 -16.35
CA THR A 95 -4.29 0.81 -17.77
C THR A 95 -5.03 -0.20 -18.65
N GLN A 96 -4.99 -1.49 -18.29
CA GLN A 96 -5.73 -2.55 -18.99
C GLN A 96 -7.26 -2.36 -18.91
N LEU A 97 -7.76 -1.80 -17.80
CA LEU A 97 -9.15 -1.40 -17.62
C LEU A 97 -9.54 -0.13 -18.40
N GLY A 98 -8.59 0.50 -19.09
CA GLY A 98 -8.83 1.61 -20.02
C GLY A 98 -8.74 3.02 -19.40
N LEU A 99 -8.36 3.16 -18.13
CA LEU A 99 -8.34 4.46 -17.44
C LEU A 99 -7.32 5.44 -18.04
N LYS A 100 -6.25 4.94 -18.67
CA LYS A 100 -5.29 5.78 -19.40
C LYS A 100 -5.94 6.48 -20.60
N ARG A 101 -6.90 5.83 -21.26
CA ARG A 101 -7.54 6.32 -22.48
C ARG A 101 -8.85 7.07 -22.21
N LYS A 102 -9.60 6.65 -21.19
CA LYS A 102 -10.94 7.20 -20.88
C LYS A 102 -11.05 7.56 -19.40
N LYS A 103 -10.71 8.81 -19.07
CA LYS A 103 -10.78 9.33 -17.69
C LYS A 103 -12.17 9.29 -17.08
N SER A 104 -13.24 9.26 -17.88
CA SER A 104 -14.60 9.07 -17.35
C SER A 104 -14.79 7.73 -16.62
N LEU A 105 -13.92 6.73 -16.86
CA LEU A 105 -13.91 5.47 -16.13
C LEU A 105 -13.38 5.61 -14.70
N CYS A 106 -12.66 6.70 -14.36
CA CYS A 106 -12.19 6.93 -12.99
C CYS A 106 -13.35 6.91 -11.99
N LYS A 107 -14.50 7.51 -12.32
CA LYS A 107 -15.70 7.48 -11.49
C LYS A 107 -16.24 6.07 -11.24
N LYS A 108 -16.07 5.15 -12.20
CA LYS A 108 -16.53 3.76 -12.08
C LYS A 108 -15.76 2.98 -11.02
N TYR A 109 -14.47 3.29 -10.84
CA TYR A 109 -13.59 2.56 -9.92
C TYR A 109 -13.33 3.33 -8.62
N LEU A 110 -13.81 4.57 -8.50
CA LEU A 110 -13.59 5.44 -7.33
C LEU A 110 -13.93 4.73 -6.02
N ASN A 111 -15.11 4.11 -5.91
CA ASN A 111 -15.55 3.43 -4.68
C ASN A 111 -14.60 2.32 -4.21
N ILE A 112 -13.81 1.72 -5.11
CA ILE A 112 -12.81 0.69 -4.72
C ILE A 112 -11.65 1.37 -4.01
N PHE A 113 -11.17 2.48 -4.56
CA PHE A 113 -10.01 3.19 -4.02
C PHE A 113 -10.37 4.03 -2.80
N GLU A 114 -11.61 4.52 -2.68
CA GLU A 114 -12.12 5.09 -1.42
C GLU A 114 -12.10 4.06 -0.29
N ARG A 115 -12.47 2.79 -0.57
CA ARG A 115 -12.35 1.72 0.44
C ARG A 115 -10.91 1.42 0.81
N PHE A 116 -9.97 1.53 -0.13
CA PHE A 116 -8.55 1.39 0.19
C PHE A 116 -8.04 2.57 1.00
N ASP A 117 -8.49 3.78 0.72
CA ASP A 117 -8.13 4.98 1.49
C ASP A 117 -8.67 4.90 2.93
N ILE A 118 -9.89 4.43 3.13
CA ILE A 118 -10.43 4.13 4.47
C ILE A 118 -9.55 3.09 5.19
N LYS A 119 -9.17 2.01 4.50
CA LYS A 119 -8.29 0.98 5.10
C LYS A 119 -6.90 1.51 5.40
N LYS A 120 -6.36 2.41 4.58
CA LYS A 120 -5.11 3.13 4.84
C LYS A 120 -5.20 3.89 6.16
N GLN A 121 -6.27 4.67 6.35
CA GLN A 121 -6.50 5.40 7.59
C GLN A 121 -6.62 4.48 8.81
N GLN A 122 -7.36 3.37 8.69
CA GLN A 122 -7.47 2.37 9.76
C GLN A 122 -6.10 1.82 10.19
N LYS A 123 -5.17 1.59 9.25
CA LYS A 123 -3.83 1.13 9.60
C LYS A 123 -2.99 2.21 10.29
N ILE A 124 -3.17 3.48 9.92
CA ILE A 124 -2.55 4.60 10.64
C ILE A 124 -3.10 4.65 12.08
N ASP A 125 -4.41 4.53 12.25
CA ASP A 125 -5.04 4.55 13.57
C ASP A 125 -4.55 3.38 14.44
N GLU A 126 -4.39 2.17 13.87
CA GLU A 126 -3.80 1.02 14.55
C GLU A 126 -2.34 1.26 14.98
N ILE A 127 -1.53 1.92 14.14
CA ILE A 127 -0.14 2.29 14.50
C ILE A 127 -0.15 3.28 15.67
N ILE A 128 -1.02 4.28 15.64
CA ILE A 128 -1.14 5.27 16.73
C ILE A 128 -1.52 4.59 18.05
N LEU A 129 -2.45 3.63 18.02
CA LEU A 129 -2.86 2.89 19.22
C LEU A 129 -1.72 2.07 19.83
N ILE A 130 -0.88 1.45 18.98
CA ILE A 130 0.32 0.73 19.42
C ILE A 130 1.30 1.68 20.09
N ILE A 131 1.53 2.86 19.48
CA ILE A 131 2.44 3.88 19.99
C ILE A 131 1.97 4.46 21.33
N ASP A 132 0.68 4.71 21.47
CA ASP A 132 0.05 5.23 22.69
C ASP A 132 0.04 4.22 23.84
N GLY A 133 0.41 2.96 23.61
CA GLY A 133 0.39 1.89 24.62
C GLY A 133 -1.02 1.52 25.07
N LYS A 134 -2.03 1.71 24.21
CA LYS A 134 -3.46 1.50 24.50
C LYS A 134 -4.01 0.18 23.94
N GLU A 135 -3.15 -0.81 23.71
CA GLU A 135 -3.56 -2.17 23.29
C GLU A 135 -4.36 -2.92 24.38
#